data_AF-A0A3P1XAS8-F1
#
_entry.id   AF-A0A3P1XAS8-F1
#
_cell.length_a   1.000
_cell.length_b   1.000
_cell.length_c   1.000
_cell.angle_alpha   90.00
_cell.angle_beta   90.00
_cell.angle_gamma   90.00
#
_symmetry.space_group_name_H-M   'P 1'
#
loop_
_entity.id
_entity.type
_entity.pdbx_description
1 polymer ?
#
loop_
_entity_poly.entity_id
_entity_poly.type
_entity_poly.pdbx_seq_one_letter_code
_entity_poly.pdbx_strand_id
1 'polypeptide(L)'
;MGNLIRRQPMKIKLALLIAFAGLSAGASAEIAEFSFKDTLNVKKTVSPASVWINPVTSFDVAVISGLDRYITLSLLKSDGSLIWSTKSSLVTVDDRT
;
A
#
# COMPACT_ATOMS: atom_id res chain seq x y z
N MET A 1 45.59 18.29 -39.51
CA MET A 1 44.99 18.79 -38.26
C MET A 1 43.61 18.17 -38.12
N GLY A 2 43.43 17.19 -37.25
CA GLY A 2 42.16 16.47 -37.07
C GLY A 2 41.88 16.29 -35.58
N ASN A 3 40.76 16.87 -35.12
CA ASN A 3 40.37 16.90 -33.72
C ASN A 3 39.56 15.63 -33.38
N LEU A 4 40.10 14.73 -32.55
CA LEU A 4 39.38 13.53 -32.09
C LEU A 4 38.71 13.80 -30.74
N ILE A 5 37.40 14.07 -30.78
CA ILE A 5 36.55 14.15 -29.59
C ILE A 5 36.35 12.73 -29.04
N ARG A 6 36.96 12.45 -27.88
CA ARG A 6 36.81 11.17 -27.17
C ARG A 6 35.43 11.09 -26.51
N ARG A 7 34.48 10.39 -27.14
CA ARG A 7 33.16 10.10 -26.55
C ARG A 7 33.31 9.06 -25.44
N GLN A 8 33.13 9.47 -24.19
CA GLN A 8 33.01 8.55 -23.05
C GLN A 8 31.75 7.68 -23.20
N PRO A 9 31.80 6.36 -22.91
CA PRO A 9 30.64 5.49 -23.06
C PRO A 9 29.57 5.80 -22.01
N MET A 10 28.44 6.33 -22.46
CA MET A 10 27.22 6.66 -21.70
C MET A 10 26.49 5.44 -21.10
N LYS A 11 27.16 4.30 -20.92
CA LYS A 11 26.55 3.05 -20.43
C LYS A 11 26.64 2.90 -18.91
N ILE A 12 27.71 3.41 -18.28
CA ILE A 12 27.95 3.30 -16.84
C ILE A 12 26.99 4.18 -16.02
N LYS A 13 26.61 5.35 -16.55
CA LYS A 13 25.67 6.27 -15.89
C LYS A 13 24.23 5.76 -15.87
N LEU A 14 23.82 4.96 -16.87
CA LEU A 14 22.46 4.46 -16.98
C LEU A 14 22.19 3.29 -16.02
N ALA A 15 23.18 2.42 -15.79
CA ALA A 15 23.06 1.30 -14.85
C ALA A 15 22.87 1.76 -13.39
N LEU A 16 23.50 2.87 -13.00
CA LEU A 16 23.37 3.43 -11.65
C LEU A 16 21.98 4.06 -11.39
N LEU A 17 21.35 4.61 -12.44
CA LEU A 17 20.02 5.23 -12.35
C LEU A 17 18.90 4.18 -12.15
N ILE A 18 19.04 3.01 -12.76
CA ILE A 18 18.09 1.90 -12.61
C ILE A 18 18.20 1.27 -11.21
N ALA A 19 19.42 1.18 -10.66
CA ALA A 19 19.65 0.68 -9.30
C ALA A 19 19.03 1.60 -8.21
N PHE A 20 18.98 2.92 -8.44
CA PHE A 20 18.34 3.87 -7.52
C PHE A 20 16.82 3.96 -7.67
N ALA A 21 16.28 3.70 -8.86
CA ALA A 21 14.82 3.68 -9.08
C ALA A 21 14.13 2.48 -8.38
N GLY A 22 14.87 1.40 -8.10
CA GLY A 22 14.35 0.23 -7.39
C GLY A 22 14.31 0.34 -5.86
N LEU A 23 14.87 1.41 -5.27
CA LEU A 23 15.00 1.57 -3.82
C LEU A 23 14.00 2.55 -3.20
N SER A 24 13.15 3.20 -3.99
CA SER A 24 12.00 3.92 -3.44
C SER A 24 10.89 2.90 -3.12
N ALA A 25 11.11 2.09 -2.08
CA ALA A 25 10.00 1.43 -1.39
C ALA A 25 9.13 2.54 -0.80
N GLY A 26 8.15 3.00 -1.57
CA GLY A 26 7.17 3.95 -1.08
C GLY A 26 6.52 3.35 0.16
N ALA A 27 6.54 4.06 1.28
CA ALA A 27 5.84 3.61 2.48
C ALA A 27 4.36 3.39 2.15
N SER A 28 3.97 2.13 2.02
CA SER A 28 2.58 1.70 1.84
C SER A 28 1.90 1.60 3.19
N ALA A 29 0.62 1.94 3.24
CA ALA A 29 -0.19 1.59 4.39
C ALA A 29 -0.36 0.06 4.46
N GLU A 30 -0.43 -0.48 5.66
CA GLU A 30 -0.61 -1.90 5.92
C GLU A 30 -1.90 -2.11 6.72
N ILE A 31 -2.70 -3.10 6.34
CA ILE A 31 -3.83 -3.51 7.16
C ILE A 31 -3.26 -4.31 8.32
N ALA A 32 -3.53 -3.88 9.55
CA ALA A 32 -3.06 -4.57 10.76
C ALA A 32 -4.07 -5.63 11.21
N GLU A 33 -5.37 -5.29 11.19
CA GLU A 33 -6.44 -6.16 11.67
C GLU A 33 -7.76 -5.89 10.95
N PHE A 34 -8.59 -6.93 10.90
CA PHE A 34 -10.01 -6.84 10.56
C PHE A 34 -10.86 -7.20 11.77
N SER A 35 -11.92 -6.44 12.04
CA SER A 35 -12.88 -6.72 13.09
C SER A 35 -14.31 -6.75 12.53
N PHE A 36 -15.09 -7.78 12.85
CA PHE A 36 -16.46 -7.91 12.36
C PHE A 36 -17.32 -8.78 13.29
N LYS A 37 -18.63 -8.82 13.07
CA LYS A 37 -19.52 -9.83 13.66
C LYS A 37 -19.74 -10.98 12.69
N ASP A 38 -19.50 -12.20 13.15
CA ASP A 38 -19.74 -13.43 12.37
C ASP A 38 -21.24 -13.78 12.31
N THR A 39 -21.58 -14.85 11.58
CA THR A 39 -22.96 -15.32 11.38
C THR A 39 -23.69 -15.74 12.66
N LEU A 40 -22.98 -15.88 13.77
CA LEU A 40 -23.54 -16.12 15.10
C LEU A 40 -23.63 -14.83 15.93
N ASN A 41 -23.42 -13.67 15.29
CA ASN A 41 -23.40 -12.33 15.88
C ASN A 41 -22.29 -12.12 16.92
N VAL A 42 -21.22 -12.93 16.86
CA VAL A 42 -20.06 -12.86 17.77
C VAL A 42 -18.97 -12.00 17.15
N LYS A 43 -18.37 -11.09 17.95
CA LYS A 43 -17.24 -10.27 17.49
C LYS A 43 -16.02 -11.17 17.23
N LYS A 44 -15.41 -11.00 16.05
CA LYS A 44 -14.16 -11.63 15.64
C LYS A 44 -13.18 -10.54 15.25
N THR A 45 -11.93 -10.71 15.68
CA THR A 45 -10.78 -9.96 15.20
C THR A 45 -9.83 -10.94 14.55
N VAL A 46 -9.41 -10.66 13.33
CA VAL A 46 -8.56 -11.57 12.55
C VAL A 46 -7.38 -10.83 11.93
N SER A 47 -6.27 -11.55 11.80
CA SER A 47 -5.09 -11.10 11.07
C SER A 47 -5.39 -10.98 9.57
N PRO A 48 -4.74 -10.05 8.84
CA PRO A 48 -4.89 -9.90 7.39
C PRO A 48 -4.46 -11.12 6.59
N ALA A 49 -3.68 -12.02 7.18
CA ALA A 49 -3.34 -13.31 6.58
C ALA A 49 -4.55 -14.27 6.50
N SER A 50 -5.68 -13.93 7.11
CA SER A 50 -6.90 -14.75 7.06
C SER A 50 -7.46 -14.77 5.65
N VAL A 51 -7.60 -15.99 5.12
CA VAL A 51 -7.97 -16.21 3.71
C VAL A 51 -9.44 -15.84 3.43
N TRP A 52 -10.32 -15.99 4.43
CA TRP A 52 -11.74 -15.74 4.29
C TRP A 52 -12.33 -15.15 5.57
N ILE A 53 -13.15 -14.10 5.40
CA ILE A 53 -14.02 -13.55 6.45
C ILE A 53 -15.48 -13.65 6.01
N ASN A 54 -16.39 -13.81 6.97
CA ASN A 54 -17.82 -13.89 6.70
C ASN A 54 -18.61 -12.97 7.65
N PRO A 55 -18.53 -11.64 7.42
CA PRO A 55 -19.23 -10.68 8.26
C PRO A 55 -20.72 -10.64 7.93
N VAL A 56 -21.57 -10.50 8.95
CA VAL A 56 -23.04 -10.35 8.77
C VAL A 56 -23.42 -8.92 8.39
N THR A 57 -22.56 -7.97 8.77
CA THR A 57 -22.71 -6.53 8.51
C THR A 57 -21.39 -5.97 7.98
N SER A 58 -21.16 -4.66 8.12
CA SER A 58 -19.84 -4.05 7.89
C SER A 58 -18.74 -4.69 8.74
N PHE A 59 -17.51 -4.51 8.28
CA PHE A 59 -16.28 -4.81 9.02
C PHE A 59 -15.49 -3.52 9.25
N ASP A 60 -14.73 -3.49 10.33
CA ASP A 60 -13.76 -2.46 10.66
C ASP A 60 -12.37 -2.91 10.24
N VAL A 61 -11.53 -1.97 9.84
CA VAL A 61 -10.13 -2.21 9.45
C VAL A 61 -9.24 -1.30 10.28
N ALA A 62 -8.27 -1.90 10.98
CA ALA A 62 -7.16 -1.14 11.56
C ALA A 62 -6.04 -1.05 10.52
N VAL A 63 -5.56 0.16 10.26
CA VAL A 63 -4.53 0.42 9.24
C VAL A 63 -3.36 1.14 9.87
N ILE A 64 -2.15 0.65 9.60
CA ILE A 64 -0.90 1.32 9.95
C ILE A 64 -0.45 2.11 8.72
N SER A 65 -0.15 3.39 8.88
CA SER A 65 0.39 4.23 7.81
C SER A 65 1.47 5.18 8.32
N GLY A 66 2.16 5.82 7.36
CA GLY A 66 2.96 7.00 7.67
C GLY A 66 2.07 8.22 7.95
N LEU A 67 2.68 9.24 8.55
CA LEU A 67 2.10 10.57 8.72
C LEU A 67 2.13 11.36 7.40
N ASP A 68 1.28 12.39 7.32
CA ASP A 68 1.11 13.31 6.20
C ASP A 68 0.76 12.58 4.90
N ARG A 69 -0.05 11.52 5.01
CA ARG A 69 -0.50 10.72 3.87
C ARG A 69 -2.01 10.56 3.87
N TYR A 70 -2.56 10.36 2.67
CA TYR A 70 -3.91 9.84 2.52
C TYR A 70 -3.83 8.33 2.30
N ILE A 71 -4.76 7.60 2.87
CA ILE A 71 -4.91 6.16 2.67
C ILE A 71 -6.10 5.94 1.75
N THR A 72 -5.94 5.04 0.78
CA THR A 72 -7.07 4.52 0.00
C THR A 72 -7.23 3.05 0.33
N LEU A 73 -8.40 2.67 0.82
CA LEU A 73 -8.79 1.27 0.94
C LEU A 73 -9.62 0.89 -0.27
N SER A 74 -9.32 -0.28 -0.84
CA SER A 74 -10.02 -0.81 -2.01
C SER A 74 -10.35 -2.26 -1.80
N LEU A 75 -11.61 -2.63 -2.06
CA LEU A 75 -12.06 -4.01 -2.12
C LEU A 75 -12.07 -4.45 -3.58
N LEU A 76 -11.31 -5.50 -3.88
CA LEU A 76 -11.19 -6.05 -5.23
C LEU A 76 -11.87 -7.43 -5.31
N LYS A 77 -12.39 -7.78 -6.48
CA LYS A 77 -12.70 -9.17 -6.83
C LYS A 77 -11.40 -9.97 -6.97
N SER A 78 -11.54 -11.30 -6.98
CA SER A 78 -10.43 -12.22 -7.28
C SER A 78 -9.79 -12.00 -8.65
N ASP A 79 -10.53 -11.42 -9.60
CA ASP A 79 -10.03 -11.04 -10.93
C ASP A 79 -9.34 -9.65 -10.95
N GLY A 80 -9.24 -8.98 -9.80
CA GLY A 80 -8.63 -7.66 -9.65
C GLY A 80 -9.58 -6.49 -9.90
N SER A 81 -10.82 -6.73 -10.31
CA SER A 81 -11.80 -5.65 -10.55
C SER A 81 -12.17 -4.94 -9.24
N LEU A 82 -12.24 -3.61 -9.27
CA LEU A 82 -12.67 -2.81 -8.12
C LEU A 82 -14.17 -3.03 -7.82
N ILE A 83 -14.48 -3.41 -6.58
CA ILE A 83 -15.86 -3.50 -6.05
C ILE A 83 -16.21 -2.22 -5.30
N TRP A 84 -15.29 -1.73 -4.47
CA TRP A 84 -15.50 -0.59 -3.60
C TRP A 84 -14.19 0.09 -3.26
N SER A 85 -14.21 1.40 -3.01
CA SER A 85 -13.06 2.14 -2.51
C SER A 85 -13.49 3.29 -1.60
N THR A 86 -12.67 3.59 -0.60
CA THR A 86 -12.77 4.83 0.18
C THR A 86 -11.40 5.44 0.38
N LYS A 87 -11.37 6.76 0.49
CA LYS A 87 -10.15 7.53 0.79
C LYS A 87 -10.31 8.19 2.16
N SER A 88 -9.29 8.07 3.00
CA SER A 88 -9.23 8.74 4.29
C SER A 88 -9.09 10.26 4.14
N SER A 89 -9.27 10.98 5.25
CA SER A 89 -8.67 12.31 5.43
C SER A 89 -7.14 12.23 5.45
N LEU A 90 -6.47 13.38 5.50
CA LEU A 90 -5.02 13.43 5.70
C LEU A 90 -4.70 12.86 7.09
N VAL A 91 -3.87 11.83 7.14
CA VAL A 91 -3.38 11.26 8.40
C VAL A 91 -2.30 12.17 8.96
N THR A 92 -2.48 12.58 10.20
CA THR A 92 -1.62 13.53 10.92
C THR A 92 -1.18 12.95 12.26
N VAL A 93 -0.38 13.70 13.01
CA VAL A 93 0.06 13.30 14.36
C VAL A 93 -1.11 13.15 15.34
N ASP A 94 -2.22 13.85 15.10
CA ASP A 94 -3.40 13.85 15.96
C ASP A 94 -4.19 12.53 15.87
N ASP A 95 -4.02 11.77 14.77
CA ASP A 95 -4.69 10.49 14.56
C ASP A 95 -4.03 9.31 15.30
N ARG A 96 -3.03 9.58 16.15
CA ARG A 96 -2.30 8.54 16.94
C ARG A 96 -3.01 8.14 18.23
N THR A 97 -3.99 8.92 18.69
CA THR A 97 -4.65 8.81 20.00
C THR A 97 -6.10 8.42 19.90
#